data_AF-A0A847JND2-F1
#
_entry.id   AF-A0A847JND2-F1
#
_cell.length_a   1.000
_cell.length_b   1.000
_cell.length_c   1.000
_cell.angle_alpha   90.00
_cell.angle_beta   90.00
_cell.angle_gamma   90.00
#
_symmetry.space_group_name_H-M   'P 1'
#
loop_
_entity.id
_entity.type
_entity.pdbx_description
1 polymer ?
#
loop_
_entity_poly.entity_id
_entity_poly.type
_entity_poly.pdbx_seq_one_letter_code
_entity_poly.pdbx_strand_id
1 'polypeptide(L)' 'MNCYRAILKVQGLLKIPIVSDTLWGHIAWGIALEEGEEALEAFLQQYDESPPLVLSHAFPCGYLPRPLLRIAPP' A
#
# COMPACT_ATOMS: atom_id res chain seq x y z
N MET A 1 7.66 -12.72 -7.79
CA MET A 1 7.16 -11.43 -7.29
C MET A 1 8.20 -10.88 -6.32
N ASN A 2 8.79 -9.73 -6.62
CA ASN A 2 9.76 -9.10 -5.72
C ASN A 2 9.01 -8.39 -4.61
N CYS A 3 9.43 -8.58 -3.36
CA CYS A 3 8.84 -7.89 -2.21
C CYS A 3 9.82 -6.83 -1.73
N TYR A 4 9.37 -5.58 -1.70
CA TYR A 4 10.15 -4.46 -1.19
C TYR A 4 9.61 -4.05 0.19
N ARG A 5 10.50 -3.55 1.04
CA ARG A 5 10.15 -3.07 2.39
C ARG A 5 10.51 -1.60 2.52
N ALA A 6 9.48 -0.76 2.64
CA ALA A 6 9.61 0.63 3.04
C ALA A 6 9.42 0.77 4.56
N ILE A 7 10.26 1.58 5.21
CA ILE A 7 10.16 1.87 6.65
C ILE A 7 9.80 3.34 6.81
N LEU A 8 8.62 3.61 7.37
CA LEU A 8 8.15 4.96 7.64
C LEU A 8 8.55 5.37 9.07
N LYS A 9 9.39 6.39 9.20
CA LYS A 9 9.72 6.99 10.51
C LYS A 9 8.71 8.08 10.84
N VAL A 10 7.68 7.72 11.59
CA VAL A 10 6.64 8.64 12.05
C VAL A 10 7.24 9.73 12.95
N GLN A 11 7.00 11.01 12.62
CA GLN A 11 7.53 12.17 13.37
C GLN A 11 6.51 12.78 14.36
N GLY A 12 5.28 12.25 14.43
CA GLY A 12 4.21 12.79 15.26
C GLY A 12 3.07 11.80 15.48
N LEU A 13 2.02 12.21 16.19
CA LEU A 13 0.88 11.33 16.46
C LEU A 13 0.10 11.03 15.18
N LEU A 14 -0.23 9.75 14.98
CA LEU A 14 -1.14 9.31 13.93
C LEU A 14 -2.55 9.20 14.49
N LYS A 15 -3.52 9.85 13.85
CA LYS A 15 -4.94 9.75 14.23
C LYS A 15 -5.55 8.39 13.89
N ILE A 16 -5.08 7.77 12.81
CA ILE A 16 -5.53 6.49 12.29
C ILE A 16 -4.32 5.63 11.89
N PRO A 17 -4.45 4.30 11.86
CA PRO A 17 -3.45 3.44 11.26
C PRO A 17 -3.19 3.81 9.79
N ILE A 18 -1.96 3.62 9.34
CA ILE A 18 -1.59 3.81 7.93
C ILE A 18 -2.04 2.57 7.16
N VAL A 19 -3.16 2.70 6.45
CA VAL A 19 -3.79 1.63 5.66
C VAL A 19 -3.39 1.74 4.18
N SER A 20 -3.46 0.61 3.46
CA SER A 20 -2.88 0.46 2.12
C SER A 20 -3.60 1.30 1.06
N ASP A 21 -4.91 1.46 1.18
CA ASP A 21 -5.75 2.32 0.35
C ASP A 21 -5.36 3.79 0.48
N THR A 22 -5.14 4.28 1.71
CA THR A 22 -4.64 5.65 1.93
C THR A 22 -3.24 5.84 1.35
N LEU A 23 -2.33 4.88 1.55
CA LEU A 23 -0.99 4.94 0.95
C LEU A 23 -1.02 4.90 -0.57
N TRP A 24 -1.86 4.04 -1.14
CA TRP A 24 -2.03 3.95 -2.58
C TRP A 24 -2.56 5.26 -3.16
N GLY A 25 -3.56 5.86 -2.51
CA GLY A 25 -4.09 7.17 -2.90
C GLY A 25 -3.01 8.26 -2.89
N HIS A 26 -2.14 8.28 -1.87
CA HIS A 26 -1.00 9.21 -1.84
C HIS A 26 -0.01 8.97 -2.99
N ILE A 27 0.25 7.73 -3.37
CA ILE A 27 1.12 7.41 -4.51
C ILE A 27 0.47 7.85 -5.83
N ALA A 28 -0.82 7.56 -6.02
CA ALA A 28 -1.57 8.00 -7.19
C ALA A 28 -1.55 9.53 -7.33
N TRP A 29 -1.77 10.26 -6.23
CA TRP A 29 -1.63 11.73 -6.22
C TRP A 29 -0.20 12.19 -6.52
N GLY A 30 0.81 11.50 -6.00
CA GLY A 30 2.21 11.80 -6.32
C GLY A 30 2.50 11.69 -7.82
N ILE A 31 2.04 10.61 -8.46
CA ILE A 31 2.16 10.43 -9.92
C ILE A 31 1.42 11.57 -10.64
N ALA A 32 0.17 11.84 -10.27
CA ALA A 32 -0.63 12.88 -10.93
C ALA A 32 0.00 14.28 -10.85
N LEU A 33 0.56 14.63 -9.69
CA LEU A 33 1.13 15.95 -9.42
C LEU A 33 2.53 16.12 -10.02
N GLU A 34 3.35 15.08 -10.05
CA GLU A 34 4.75 15.16 -10.51
C GLU A 34 4.90 14.76 -11.99
N GLU A 35 4.07 13.85 -12.49
CA GLU A 35 4.19 13.25 -13.83
C GLU A 35 2.99 13.56 -14.75
N GLY A 36 1.87 14.04 -14.19
CA GLY A 36 0.68 14.44 -14.95
C GLY A 36 -0.44 13.39 -15.00
N GLU A 37 -1.56 13.77 -15.59
CA GLU A 37 -2.78 12.96 -15.67
C GLU A 37 -2.59 11.74 -16.57
N GLU A 38 -1.96 11.90 -17.74
CA GLU A 38 -1.73 10.80 -18.67
C GLU A 38 -0.84 9.71 -18.06
N ALA A 39 0.14 10.10 -17.24
CA ALA A 39 0.99 9.15 -16.52
C ALA A 39 0.20 8.37 -15.47
N LEU A 40 -0.70 9.04 -14.74
CA LEU A 40 -1.60 8.37 -13.80
C LEU A 40 -2.54 7.40 -14.53
N GLU A 41 -3.16 7.80 -15.64
CA GLU A 41 -4.04 6.91 -16.41
C GLU A 41 -3.32 5.65 -16.90
N ALA A 42 -2.11 5.82 -17.46
CA ALA A 42 -1.28 4.71 -17.90
C ALA A 42 -0.84 3.79 -16.74
N PHE A 43 -0.61 4.35 -15.55
CA PHE A 43 -0.33 3.57 -14.34
C PHE A 43 -1.55 2.76 -13.89
N LEU A 44 -2.74 3.36 -13.91
CA LEU A 44 -4.00 2.71 -13.52
C LEU A 44 -4.38 1.57 -14.47
N GLN A 45 -4.22 1.76 -15.78
CA GLN A 45 -4.55 0.74 -16.79
C GLN A 45 -3.77 -0.58 -16.59
N GLN A 46 -2.57 -0.54 -16.02
CA GLN A 46 -1.79 -1.75 -15.76
C GLN A 46 -2.45 -2.68 -14.72
N TYR A 47 -3.35 -2.17 -13.86
CA TYR A 47 -4.01 -2.98 -12.83
C TYR A 47 -4.97 -4.05 -13.37
N ASP A 48 -5.47 -3.90 -14.59
CA ASP A 48 -6.39 -4.88 -15.19
C ASP A 48 -5.68 -6.18 -15.59
N GLU A 49 -4.38 -6.12 -15.89
CA GLU A 49 -3.59 -7.27 -16.35
C GLU A 49 -2.49 -7.66 -15.35
N SER A 50 -1.67 -6.69 -14.96
CA SER A 50 -0.49 -6.92 -14.12
C SER A 50 -0.25 -5.72 -13.21
N PRO A 51 -0.79 -5.72 -11.98
CA PRO A 51 -0.74 -4.55 -11.12
C PRO A 51 0.71 -4.17 -10.84
N PRO A 52 1.13 -2.93 -11.17
CA PRO A 52 2.52 -2.50 -11.04
C PRO A 52 2.95 -2.42 -9.57
N LEU A 53 1.98 -2.27 -8.67
CA LEU A 53 2.19 -2.15 -7.24
C LEU A 53 1.05 -2.79 -6.45
N VAL A 54 1.39 -3.65 -5.50
CA VAL A 54 0.47 -4.18 -4.47
C VAL A 54 1.04 -3.83 -3.10
N LEU A 55 0.23 -3.17 -2.26
CA LEU A 55 0.64 -2.68 -0.96
C LEU A 55 -0.01 -3.50 0.16
N SER A 56 0.75 -3.80 1.21
CA SER A 56 0.19 -4.16 2.50
C SER A 56 -0.24 -2.91 3.27
N HIS A 57 -1.07 -3.06 4.31
CA HIS A 57 -1.13 -2.05 5.36
C HIS A 57 0.26 -1.83 5.96
N ALA A 58 0.52 -0.65 6.52
CA ALA A 58 1.69 -0.48 7.36
C ALA A 58 1.45 -1.17 8.70
N PHE A 59 2.51 -1.75 9.25
CA PHE A 59 2.52 -2.40 10.55
C PHE A 59 3.83 -2.07 11.28
N PRO A 60 3.88 -2.21 12.62
CA PRO A 60 5.09 -1.97 13.38
C PRO A 60 6.29 -2.75 12.83
N CYS A 61 7.44 -2.10 12.75
CA CYS A 61 8.66 -2.70 12.19
C CYS A 61 9.03 -3.98 12.96
N GLY A 62 9.33 -5.06 12.24
CA GLY A 62 9.66 -6.37 12.82
C GLY A 62 8.46 -7.26 13.16
N TYR A 63 7.24 -6.79 12.95
CA TYR A 63 6.01 -7.54 13.20
C TYR A 63 5.24 -7.82 11.90
N LEU A 64 4.33 -8.79 11.95
CA LEU A 64 3.34 -9.05 10.91
C LEU A 64 1.96 -9.18 11.55
N PRO A 65 0.87 -8.83 10.85
CA PRO A 65 -0.48 -9.04 11.36
C PRO A 65 -0.73 -10.53 11.59
N ARG A 66 -1.41 -10.86 12.69
CA ARG A 66 -1.80 -12.24 12.98
C ARG A 66 -2.80 -12.71 11.93
N PRO A 67 -2.56 -13.83 11.22
CA PRO A 67 -3.53 -14.39 10.28
C PRO A 67 -4.84 -14.75 10.99
N LEU A 68 -5.97 -14.35 10.40
CA LEU A 68 -7.29 -14.76 10.87
C LEU A 68 -7.67 -16.09 10.22
N LEU A 69 -7.05 -17.17 10.71
CA LEU A 69 -7.39 -18.52 10.27
C LEU A 69 -8.66 -18.98 11.00
N ARG A 70 -9.63 -19.47 10.24
CA ARG A 70 -10.77 -20.19 10.81
C ARG A 70 -10.27 -21.57 11.22
N ILE A 71 -10.05 -21.78 12.51
CA ILE A 71 -9.73 -23.11 13.03
C ILE A 71 -11.03 -23.90 12.98
N ALA A 72 -11.07 -24.98 12.18
CA ALA A 72 -12.20 -25.90 12.21
C ALA A 72 -12.33 -26.46 13.64
N PRO A 73 -13.56 -26.57 14.21
CA PRO A 73 -13.72 -27.22 15.50
C PRO A 73 -13.20 -28.67 15.43
N PRO A 74 -12.67 -29.22 16.55
CA PRO A 74 -12.15 -30.59 16.61
C PRO A 74 -13.22 -31.64 16.29
#